data_AF-A0A151JMY3-F1
#
_entry.id   AF-A0A151JMY3-F1
#
_cell.length_a   1.000
_cell.length_b   1.000
_cell.length_c   1.000
_cell.angle_alpha   90.00
_cell.angle_beta   90.00
_cell.angle_gamma   90.00
#
_symmetry.space_group_name_H-M   'P 1'
#
loop_
_entity.id
_entity.type
_entity.pdbx_description
1 polymer ?
#
loop_
_entity_poly.entity_id
_entity_poly.type
_entity_poly.pdbx_seq_one_letter_code
_entity_poly.pdbx_strand_id
1 'polypeptide(L)'
;MIQALEKRFKFIFDLGSPDSKPFIISAISLPRFKLNWVPEDNIKICKELFLKEVDNLYCKNAIYSQTKQLTSSSSSISSSEEDFFCDINKKTEISVTSDVQSNIEVFSYLENKSKKIDILNLYPHVKQIFFMYNTSLPSSVPVERLFNCGQQILIPRRNRLSDEMFEKLLFLKNKDS
;
A
#
# COMPACT_ATOMS: atom_id res chain seq x y z
N MET A 1 9.84 -24.99 -22.40
CA MET A 1 9.20 -23.65 -22.24
C MET A 1 8.87 -23.37 -20.78
N ILE A 2 8.19 -24.27 -20.07
CA ILE A 2 7.80 -24.13 -18.65
C ILE A 2 9.01 -23.98 -17.70
N GLN A 3 10.04 -24.82 -17.84
CA GLN A 3 11.26 -24.75 -17.03
C GLN A 3 12.04 -23.42 -17.17
N ALA A 4 11.95 -22.77 -18.34
CA ALA A 4 12.59 -21.48 -18.55
C ALA A 4 11.86 -20.35 -17.80
N LEU A 5 10.52 -20.46 -17.70
CA LEU A 5 9.70 -19.53 -16.91
C LEU A 5 9.92 -19.73 -15.41
N GLU A 6 9.96 -20.97 -14.94
CA GLU A 6 10.26 -21.28 -13.53
C GLU A 6 11.63 -20.73 -13.11
N LYS A 7 12.64 -20.88 -13.98
CA LYS A 7 13.98 -20.35 -13.73
C LYS A 7 14.00 -18.82 -13.72
N ARG A 8 13.28 -18.17 -14.64
CA ARG A 8 13.24 -16.70 -14.77
C ARG A 8 12.43 -16.03 -13.66
N PHE A 9 11.31 -16.63 -13.26
CA PHE A 9 10.38 -16.10 -12.26
C PHE A 9 10.43 -16.89 -10.96
N LYS A 10 11.61 -17.38 -10.60
CA LYS A 10 11.81 -18.20 -9.40
C LYS A 10 11.24 -17.54 -8.14
N PHE A 11 11.39 -16.22 -8.01
CA PHE A 11 10.86 -15.42 -6.91
C PHE A 11 9.32 -15.35 -6.84
N ILE A 12 8.60 -15.69 -7.92
CA ILE A 12 7.13 -15.76 -7.94
C ILE A 12 6.66 -17.16 -7.53
N PHE A 13 7.38 -18.19 -7.96
CA PHE A 13 7.02 -19.59 -7.70
C PHE A 13 7.50 -20.09 -6.33
N ASP A 14 8.56 -19.49 -5.78
CA ASP A 14 9.09 -19.80 -4.46
C ASP A 14 8.42 -18.93 -3.38
N LEU A 15 7.27 -19.41 -2.89
CA LEU A 15 6.47 -18.73 -1.86
C LEU A 15 7.17 -18.61 -0.49
N GLY A 16 8.30 -19.31 -0.29
CA GLY A 16 9.11 -19.20 0.92
C GLY A 16 10.16 -18.08 0.85
N SER A 17 10.42 -17.54 -0.34
CA SER A 17 11.41 -16.47 -0.53
C SER A 17 10.85 -15.12 -0.04
N PRO A 18 11.66 -14.26 0.63
CA PRO A 18 11.23 -12.92 1.00
C PRO A 18 10.86 -12.05 -0.20
N ASP A 19 11.46 -12.29 -1.37
CA ASP A 19 11.19 -11.55 -2.60
C ASP A 19 9.79 -11.84 -3.16
N SER A 20 9.21 -12.99 -2.81
CA SER A 20 7.86 -13.40 -3.22
C SER A 20 6.76 -12.66 -2.46
N LYS A 21 7.07 -12.17 -1.26
CA LYS A 21 6.15 -11.52 -0.32
C LYS A 21 5.23 -10.46 -0.97
N PRO A 22 5.74 -9.43 -1.68
CA PRO A 22 4.87 -8.40 -2.27
C PRO A 22 3.89 -8.98 -3.30
N PHE A 23 4.31 -10.00 -4.06
CA PHE A 23 3.47 -10.66 -5.04
C PHE A 23 2.37 -11.47 -4.35
N ILE A 24 2.70 -12.21 -3.28
CA ILE A 24 1.73 -12.95 -2.47
C ILE A 24 0.66 -11.99 -1.90
N ILE A 25 1.09 -10.89 -1.28
CA ILE A 25 0.18 -9.92 -0.66
C ILE A 25 -0.74 -9.28 -1.72
N SER A 26 -0.18 -8.90 -2.87
CA SER A 26 -0.96 -8.35 -3.98
C SER A 26 -2.06 -9.33 -4.44
N ALA A 27 -1.71 -10.60 -4.65
CA ALA A 27 -2.63 -11.62 -5.11
C ALA A 27 -3.73 -11.95 -4.07
N ILE A 28 -3.39 -12.01 -2.78
CA ILE A 28 -4.38 -12.29 -1.72
C ILE A 28 -5.33 -11.10 -1.52
N SER A 29 -4.83 -9.87 -1.62
CA SER A 29 -5.64 -8.66 -1.50
C SER A 29 -6.65 -8.47 -2.64
N LEU A 30 -6.52 -9.22 -3.74
CA LEU A 30 -7.47 -9.22 -4.85
C LEU A 30 -8.66 -10.17 -4.58
N PRO A 31 -9.91 -9.67 -4.52
CA PRO A 31 -11.10 -10.49 -4.26
C PRO A 31 -11.29 -11.68 -5.19
N ARG A 32 -10.80 -11.58 -6.42
CA ARG A 32 -10.91 -12.62 -7.45
C ARG A 32 -10.01 -13.82 -7.17
N PHE A 33 -8.81 -13.60 -6.60
CA PHE A 33 -7.77 -14.62 -6.49
C PHE A 33 -7.66 -15.16 -5.06
N LYS A 34 -7.61 -14.29 -4.05
CA LYS A 34 -7.50 -14.65 -2.63
C LYS A 34 -6.47 -15.78 -2.41
N LEU A 35 -6.91 -16.91 -1.88
CA LEU A 35 -6.09 -18.11 -1.64
C LEU A 35 -6.28 -19.21 -2.70
N ASN A 36 -7.13 -19.01 -3.71
CA ASN A 36 -7.50 -20.07 -4.67
C ASN A 36 -6.34 -20.52 -5.58
N TRP A 37 -5.28 -19.73 -5.67
CA TRP A 37 -4.09 -20.01 -6.49
C TRP A 37 -2.95 -20.65 -5.68
N VAL A 38 -3.07 -20.68 -4.34
CA VAL A 38 -2.00 -21.11 -3.44
C VAL A 38 -2.07 -22.65 -3.25
N PRO A 39 -0.94 -23.38 -3.38
CA PRO A 39 -0.89 -24.80 -3.05
C PRO A 39 -1.24 -25.06 -1.57
N GLU A 40 -1.91 -26.18 -1.27
CA GLU A 40 -2.43 -26.48 0.08
C GLU A 40 -1.36 -26.38 1.18
N ASP A 41 -0.15 -26.84 0.90
CA ASP A 41 1.00 -26.81 1.81
C ASP A 41 1.39 -25.38 2.23
N ASN A 42 1.17 -24.41 1.34
CA ASN A 42 1.59 -23.02 1.52
C ASN A 42 0.45 -22.09 1.94
N ILE A 43 -0.80 -22.58 2.02
CA ILE A 43 -1.96 -21.76 2.39
C ILE A 43 -1.75 -21.14 3.77
N LYS A 44 -1.29 -21.93 4.74
CA LYS A 44 -1.06 -21.45 6.12
C LYS A 44 -0.03 -20.33 6.16
N ILE A 45 1.10 -20.53 5.49
CA ILE A 45 2.21 -19.57 5.41
C ILE A 45 1.73 -18.26 4.78
N CYS A 46 1.02 -18.35 3.64
CA CYS A 46 0.49 -17.18 2.94
C CYS A 46 -0.52 -16.41 3.78
N LYS A 47 -1.36 -17.12 4.54
CA LYS A 47 -2.38 -16.52 5.42
C LYS A 47 -1.73 -15.78 6.58
N GLU A 48 -0.73 -16.39 7.22
CA GLU A 48 0.03 -15.76 8.31
C GLU A 48 0.82 -14.53 7.81
N LEU A 49 1.45 -14.64 6.64
CA LEU A 49 2.16 -13.52 6.02
C LEU A 49 1.22 -12.33 5.74
N PHE A 50 0.01 -12.61 5.25
CA PHE A 50 -0.97 -11.58 4.96
C PHE A 50 -1.48 -10.90 6.24
N LEU A 51 -1.78 -11.67 7.28
CA LEU A 51 -2.19 -11.15 8.60
C LEU A 51 -1.11 -10.23 9.20
N LYS A 52 0.12 -10.73 9.26
CA LYS A 52 1.26 -9.97 9.77
C LYS A 52 1.48 -8.65 9.03
N GLU A 53 1.21 -8.63 7.72
CA GLU A 53 1.33 -7.40 6.94
C GLU A 53 0.22 -6.39 7.26
N VAL A 54 -1.02 -6.86 7.42
CA VAL A 54 -2.16 -6.03 7.83
C VAL A 54 -1.89 -5.41 9.21
N ASP A 55 -1.43 -6.21 10.17
CA ASP A 55 -1.11 -5.75 11.52
C ASP A 55 0.03 -4.71 11.52
N ASN A 56 1.07 -4.94 10.70
CA ASN A 56 2.17 -4.00 10.53
C ASN A 56 1.70 -2.65 9.95
N LEU A 57 0.79 -2.65 8.97
CA LEU A 57 0.21 -1.41 8.45
C LEU A 57 -0.61 -0.68 9.51
N TYR A 58 -1.39 -1.41 10.31
CA TYR A 58 -2.17 -0.82 11.38
C TYR A 58 -1.28 -0.15 12.43
N CYS A 59 -0.25 -0.85 12.90
CA CYS A 59 0.72 -0.32 13.86
C CYS A 59 1.41 0.94 13.33
N LYS A 60 1.80 0.97 12.05
CA LYS A 60 2.39 2.17 11.42
C LYS A 60 1.43 3.34 11.37
N ASN A 61 0.17 3.10 11.03
CA ASN A 61 -0.86 4.15 10.96
C ASN A 61 -1.19 4.71 12.35
N ALA A 62 -1.27 3.87 13.38
CA ALA A 62 -1.51 4.28 14.77
C ALA A 62 -0.42 5.23 15.29
N ILE A 63 0.85 4.91 14.99
CA ILE A 63 2.00 5.77 15.33
C ILE A 63 1.89 7.12 14.62
N TYR A 64 1.55 7.12 13.31
CA TYR A 64 1.42 8.35 12.53
C TYR A 64 0.31 9.27 13.06
N SER A 65 -0.84 8.72 13.48
CA SER A 65 -1.92 9.50 14.08
C SER A 65 -1.53 10.17 15.40
N GLN A 66 -0.68 9.53 16.21
CA GLN A 66 -0.24 10.09 17.49
C GLN A 66 0.74 11.27 17.28
N THR A 67 1.68 11.15 16.33
CA THR A 67 2.57 12.25 15.94
C THR A 67 1.84 13.46 15.35
N LYS A 68 0.71 13.25 14.66
CA LYS A 68 -0.05 14.34 14.04
C LYS A 68 -0.87 15.16 15.06
N GLN A 69 -1.29 14.54 16.17
CA GLN A 69 -2.00 15.25 17.25
C GLN A 69 -1.06 16.18 18.05
N LEU A 70 0.21 15.80 18.25
CA LEU A 70 1.20 16.64 18.96
C LEU A 70 1.50 17.97 18.24
N THR A 71 1.30 18.05 16.93
CA THR A 71 1.60 19.28 16.16
C THR A 71 0.47 20.31 16.14
N SER A 72 -0.68 20.01 16.74
CA SER A 72 -1.89 20.85 16.64
C SER A 72 -2.46 21.35 17.99
N SER A 73 -1.88 20.96 19.12
CA SER A 73 -2.32 21.44 20.45
C SER A 73 -1.18 22.08 21.26
N SER A 74 -1.12 23.40 21.12
CA SER A 74 -0.79 24.42 22.14
C SER A 74 0.53 24.37 22.93
N SER A 75 1.32 25.42 22.72
CA SER A 75 1.78 26.34 23.78
C SER A 75 1.02 26.25 25.12
N SER A 76 1.59 25.54 26.10
CA SER A 76 1.57 25.88 27.52
C SER A 76 2.33 24.80 28.29
N ILE A 77 3.49 25.17 28.80
CA ILE A 77 4.28 24.37 29.73
C ILE A 77 3.49 24.29 31.05
N SER A 78 3.00 23.11 31.40
CA SER A 78 2.70 22.76 32.79
C SER A 78 3.20 21.35 33.06
N SER A 79 4.13 21.26 33.99
CA SER A 79 4.80 20.06 34.46
C SER A 79 3.83 19.05 35.07
N SER A 80 3.52 18.00 34.33
CA SER A 80 3.24 16.70 34.93
C SER A 80 4.07 15.68 34.17
N GLU A 81 4.88 14.95 34.92
CA GLU A 81 5.65 13.82 34.43
C GLU A 81 4.66 12.75 33.98
N GLU A 82 4.20 12.85 32.73
CA GLU A 82 3.52 11.75 32.05
C GLU A 82 4.57 10.66 31.87
N ASP A 83 4.50 9.64 32.74
CA ASP A 83 5.36 8.47 32.73
C ASP A 83 5.50 7.93 31.30
N PHE A 84 6.71 7.96 30.75
CA PHE A 84 7.06 7.35 29.46
C PHE A 84 6.59 5.89 29.34
N PHE A 85 6.39 5.22 30.49
CA PHE A 85 5.88 3.86 30.59
C PHE A 85 4.35 3.73 30.37
N CYS A 86 3.56 4.79 30.58
CA CYS A 86 2.13 4.78 30.27
C CYS A 86 1.88 4.63 28.76
N ASP A 87 2.74 5.20 27.91
CA ASP A 87 2.63 5.06 26.46
C ASP A 87 2.99 3.64 25.99
N ILE A 88 3.91 2.97 26.66
CA ILE A 88 4.25 1.56 26.38
C ILE A 88 3.07 0.66 26.73
N ASN A 89 2.41 0.88 27.87
CA ASN A 89 1.24 0.10 28.27
C ASN A 89 0.02 0.37 27.38
N LYS A 90 -0.24 1.63 27.01
CA LYS A 90 -1.29 1.98 26.03
C LYS A 90 -1.01 1.37 24.65
N LYS A 91 0.25 1.40 24.19
CA LYS A 91 0.65 0.75 22.93
C LYS A 91 0.40 -0.76 22.96
N THR A 92 0.63 -1.38 24.12
CA THR A 92 0.42 -2.81 24.32
C THR A 92 -1.07 -3.16 24.33
N GLU A 93 -1.90 -2.42 25.06
CA GLU A 93 -3.36 -2.66 25.09
C GLU A 93 -4.05 -2.34 23.76
N ILE A 94 -3.63 -1.27 23.08
CA ILE A 94 -4.09 -0.94 21.72
C ILE A 94 -3.65 -2.03 20.75
N SER A 95 -2.39 -2.49 20.81
CA SER A 95 -1.92 -3.59 19.95
C SER A 95 -2.76 -4.84 20.14
N VAL A 96 -2.95 -5.33 21.38
CA VAL A 96 -3.67 -6.58 21.67
C VAL A 96 -5.15 -6.52 21.24
N THR A 97 -5.85 -5.41 21.49
CA THR A 97 -7.26 -5.27 21.07
C THR A 97 -7.40 -5.06 19.57
N SER A 98 -6.44 -4.38 18.94
CA SER A 98 -6.41 -4.16 17.49
C SER A 98 -5.99 -5.37 16.68
N ASP A 99 -5.11 -6.21 17.25
CA ASP A 99 -4.70 -7.49 16.67
C ASP A 99 -5.95 -8.36 16.49
N VAL A 100 -6.80 -8.46 17.51
CA VAL A 100 -8.03 -9.25 17.44
C VAL A 100 -8.98 -8.72 16.34
N GLN A 101 -9.19 -7.41 16.25
CA GLN A 101 -10.13 -6.82 15.28
C GLN A 101 -9.62 -6.94 13.82
N SER A 102 -8.32 -6.69 13.59
CA SER A 102 -7.71 -6.79 12.26
C SER A 102 -7.68 -8.23 11.77
N ASN A 103 -7.39 -9.18 12.66
CA ASN A 103 -7.46 -10.61 12.38
C ASN A 103 -8.89 -11.02 11.97
N ILE A 104 -9.92 -10.62 12.72
CA ILE A 104 -11.32 -10.93 12.41
C ILE A 104 -11.72 -10.39 11.03
N GLU A 105 -11.33 -9.16 10.70
CA GLU A 105 -11.60 -8.55 9.40
C GLU A 105 -11.00 -9.38 8.26
N VAL A 106 -9.72 -9.76 8.39
CA VAL A 106 -9.01 -10.54 7.38
C VAL A 106 -9.61 -11.93 7.21
N PHE A 107 -9.95 -12.62 8.30
CA PHE A 107 -10.62 -13.92 8.22
C PHE A 107 -11.98 -13.80 7.51
N SER A 108 -12.79 -12.80 7.86
CA SER A 108 -14.07 -12.52 7.20
C SER A 108 -13.91 -12.22 5.71
N TYR A 109 -12.88 -11.44 5.33
CA TYR A 109 -12.56 -11.18 3.93
C TYR A 109 -12.19 -12.47 3.18
N LEU A 110 -11.35 -13.32 3.77
CA LEU A 110 -10.89 -14.56 3.13
C LEU A 110 -12.02 -15.58 2.94
N GLU A 111 -12.99 -15.64 3.85
CA GLU A 111 -14.15 -16.54 3.77
C GLU A 111 -15.23 -16.05 2.79
N ASN A 112 -15.28 -14.74 2.52
CA ASN A 112 -16.25 -14.17 1.60
C ASN A 112 -16.05 -14.72 0.17
N LYS A 113 -17.11 -15.25 -0.46
CA LYS A 113 -17.02 -15.85 -1.81
C LYS A 113 -17.12 -14.86 -2.96
N SER A 114 -17.43 -13.59 -2.68
CA SER A 114 -17.57 -12.57 -3.71
C SER A 114 -16.24 -12.25 -4.38
N LYS A 115 -16.27 -12.11 -5.71
CA LYS A 115 -15.11 -11.77 -6.56
C LYS A 115 -15.12 -10.31 -7.02
N LYS A 116 -16.14 -9.54 -6.64
CA LYS A 116 -16.27 -8.12 -7.01
C LYS A 116 -15.30 -7.27 -6.19
N ILE A 117 -14.76 -6.22 -6.80
CA ILE A 117 -13.82 -5.32 -6.12
C ILE A 117 -14.51 -4.46 -5.05
N ASP A 118 -15.83 -4.24 -5.20
CA ASP A 118 -16.64 -3.44 -4.29
C ASP A 118 -16.65 -3.95 -2.86
N ILE A 119 -16.37 -5.25 -2.65
CA ILE A 119 -16.31 -5.83 -1.30
C ILE A 119 -15.19 -5.24 -0.46
N LEU A 120 -14.14 -4.69 -1.08
CA LEU A 120 -13.06 -4.03 -0.36
C LEU A 120 -13.58 -2.83 0.45
N ASN A 121 -14.73 -2.24 0.09
CA ASN A 121 -15.34 -1.17 0.89
C ASN A 121 -15.82 -1.63 2.28
N LEU A 122 -16.07 -2.94 2.45
CA LEU A 122 -16.47 -3.54 3.72
C LEU A 122 -15.27 -3.85 4.63
N TYR A 123 -14.06 -3.89 4.06
CA TYR A 123 -12.83 -4.30 4.73
C TYR A 123 -11.76 -3.20 4.57
N PRO A 124 -11.79 -2.14 5.41
CA PRO A 124 -10.94 -0.97 5.24
C PRO A 124 -9.44 -1.28 5.30
N HIS A 125 -9.01 -2.24 6.14
CA HIS A 125 -7.59 -2.58 6.28
C HIS A 125 -7.09 -3.36 5.07
N VAL A 126 -7.90 -4.32 4.60
CA VAL A 126 -7.62 -5.08 3.37
C VAL A 126 -7.59 -4.14 2.15
N LYS A 127 -8.49 -3.15 2.10
CA LYS A 127 -8.52 -2.13 1.04
C LYS A 127 -7.25 -1.28 1.02
N GLN A 128 -6.72 -0.93 2.18
CA GLN A 128 -5.48 -0.16 2.26
C GLN A 128 -4.28 -0.98 1.73
N ILE A 129 -4.16 -2.25 2.13
CA ILE A 129 -3.16 -3.18 1.56
C ILE A 129 -3.32 -3.27 0.04
N PHE A 130 -4.56 -3.41 -0.45
CA PHE A 130 -4.84 -3.49 -1.87
C PHE A 130 -4.28 -2.29 -2.64
N PHE A 131 -4.50 -1.06 -2.16
CA PHE A 131 -3.94 0.13 -2.80
C PHE A 131 -2.41 0.17 -2.73
N MET A 132 -1.84 -0.17 -1.57
CA MET A 132 -0.39 -0.13 -1.38
C MET A 132 0.36 -1.06 -2.34
N TYR A 133 -0.15 -2.27 -2.54
CA TYR A 133 0.52 -3.31 -3.31
C TYR A 133 0.07 -3.42 -4.78
N ASN A 134 -1.15 -3.00 -5.13
CA ASN A 134 -1.68 -3.13 -6.51
C ASN A 134 -1.78 -1.80 -7.26
N THR A 135 -1.74 -0.66 -6.58
CA THR A 135 -1.95 0.65 -7.23
C THR A 135 -0.76 1.59 -7.10
N SER A 136 0.42 1.08 -6.73
CA SER A 136 1.65 1.88 -6.80
C SER A 136 1.79 2.38 -8.23
N LEU A 137 1.60 3.70 -8.41
CA LEU A 137 1.63 4.31 -9.73
C LEU A 137 2.98 3.94 -10.38
N PRO A 138 3.01 3.37 -11.59
CA PRO A 138 4.28 3.19 -12.29
C PRO A 138 4.82 4.59 -12.55
N SER A 139 5.80 5.03 -11.76
CA SER A 139 6.29 6.41 -11.79
C SER A 139 6.91 6.78 -13.14
N SER A 140 7.25 5.80 -13.98
CA SER A 140 7.88 6.01 -15.28
C SER A 140 6.89 6.26 -16.42
N VAL A 141 5.77 5.53 -16.53
CA VAL A 141 4.93 5.58 -17.75
C VAL A 141 4.19 6.92 -17.93
N PRO A 142 3.52 7.48 -16.92
CA PRO A 142 2.92 8.81 -17.02
C PRO A 142 3.98 9.89 -17.22
N VAL A 143 5.16 9.72 -16.59
CA VAL A 143 6.26 10.68 -16.65
C VAL A 143 6.95 10.65 -18.02
N GLU A 144 7.14 9.49 -18.64
CA GLU A 144 7.64 9.37 -20.01
C GLU A 144 6.64 9.95 -21.02
N ARG A 145 5.33 9.74 -20.83
CA ARG A 145 4.30 10.41 -21.64
C ARG A 145 4.33 11.93 -21.44
N LEU A 146 4.50 12.39 -20.20
CA LEU A 146 4.65 13.79 -19.85
C LEU A 146 5.87 14.42 -20.51
N PHE A 147 7.02 13.74 -20.48
CA PHE A 147 8.26 14.20 -21.12
C PHE A 147 8.19 14.12 -22.65
N ASN A 148 7.55 13.11 -23.24
CA ASN A 148 7.30 13.05 -24.68
C ASN A 148 6.39 14.20 -25.15
N CYS A 149 5.34 14.51 -24.40
CA CYS A 149 4.51 15.71 -24.63
C CYS A 149 5.31 17.00 -24.43
N GLY A 150 6.18 17.05 -23.41
CA GLY A 150 7.09 18.16 -23.15
C GLY A 150 8.08 18.42 -24.28
N GLN A 151 8.62 17.37 -24.91
CA GLN A 151 9.49 17.48 -26.09
C GLN A 151 8.79 18.14 -27.28
N GLN A 152 7.47 17.92 -27.46
CA GLN A 152 6.68 18.63 -28.47
C GLN A 152 6.46 20.13 -28.15
N ILE A 153 6.51 20.51 -26.87
CA ILE A 153 6.44 21.92 -26.45
C ILE A 153 7.81 22.59 -26.63
N LEU A 154 8.91 21.85 -26.48
CA LEU A 154 10.29 22.31 -26.64
C LEU A 154 10.79 22.35 -28.10
N ILE A 155 9.91 22.21 -29.10
CA ILE A 155 10.31 22.31 -30.50
C ILE A 155 10.88 23.72 -30.76
N PRO A 156 12.10 23.87 -31.31
CA PRO A 156 12.78 25.17 -31.47
C PRO A 156 12.05 26.20 -32.35
N ARG A 157 10.93 25.78 -32.98
CA ARG A 157 10.06 26.60 -33.82
C ARG A 157 9.04 27.43 -33.02
N ARG A 158 8.91 27.20 -31.70
CA ARG A 158 8.17 28.06 -30.76
C ARG A 158 9.20 28.66 -29.78
N ASN A 159 9.29 29.99 -29.75
CA ASN A 159 10.26 30.77 -28.97
C ASN A 159 10.52 30.17 -27.57
N ARG A 160 11.80 30.22 -27.14
CA ARG A 160 12.29 29.78 -25.82
C ARG A 160 11.35 30.30 -24.71
N LEU A 161 10.44 29.44 -24.26
CA LEU A 161 9.60 29.69 -23.09
C LEU A 161 10.50 29.61 -21.86
N SER A 162 10.24 30.46 -20.85
CA SER A 162 10.85 30.29 -19.54
C SER A 162 10.33 29.02 -18.86
N ASP A 163 11.14 28.40 -18.02
CA ASP A 163 10.83 27.13 -17.34
C ASP A 163 9.47 27.17 -16.62
N GLU A 164 9.15 28.30 -15.98
CA GLU A 164 7.87 28.50 -15.26
C GLU A 164 6.65 28.48 -16.19
N MET A 165 6.78 29.01 -17.41
CA MET A 165 5.70 29.02 -18.39
C MET A 165 5.55 27.66 -19.08
N PHE A 166 6.65 26.93 -19.26
CA PHE A 166 6.65 25.55 -19.73
C PHE A 166 5.89 24.63 -18.76
N GLU A 167 6.17 24.71 -17.46
CA GLU A 167 5.47 23.92 -16.45
C GLU A 167 3.97 24.22 -16.44
N LYS A 168 3.57 25.50 -16.45
CA LYS A 168 2.15 25.90 -16.49
C LYS A 168 1.45 25.35 -17.75
N LEU A 169 2.10 25.41 -18.91
CA LEU A 169 1.53 24.90 -20.16
C LEU A 169 1.39 23.37 -20.16
N LEU A 170 2.38 22.69 -19.57
CA LEU A 170 2.39 21.24 -19.41
C LEU A 170 1.26 20.78 -18.48
N PHE A 171 1.03 21.47 -17.35
CA PHE A 171 -0.09 21.19 -16.45
C PHE A 171 -1.45 21.41 -17.11
N LEU A 172 -1.62 22.50 -17.86
CA LEU A 172 -2.90 22.81 -18.53
C LEU A 172 -3.23 21.76 -19.61
N LYS A 173 -2.25 21.37 -20.43
CA LYS A 173 -2.47 20.40 -21.51
C LYS A 173 -2.84 18.99 -21.02
N ASN A 174 -2.39 18.59 -19.83
CA ASN A 174 -2.74 17.29 -19.24
C ASN A 174 -4.11 17.29 -18.54
N LYS A 175 -4.74 18.44 -18.33
CA LYS A 175 -6.05 18.55 -17.66
C LYS A 175 -7.24 18.40 -18.63
N ASP A 176 -7.00 18.61 -19.92
CA ASP A 176 -8.00 18.57 -21.00
C ASP A 176 -8.01 17.25 -21.81
N SER A 177 -7.24 16.23 -21.39
CA SER A 177 -7.20 14.87 -21.99
C SER A 177 -7.84 13.84 -21.07
#